data_AF-A0A397ELY5-F1
#
_entry.id   AF-A0A397ELY5-F1
#
_cell.length_a   1.000
_cell.length_b   1.000
_cell.length_c   1.000
_cell.angle_alpha   90.00
_cell.angle_beta   90.00
_cell.angle_gamma   90.00
#
_symmetry.space_group_name_H-M   'P 1'
#
loop_
_entity.id
_entity.type
_entity.pdbx_description
1 polymer ?
#
loop_
_entity_poly.entity_id
_entity_poly.type
_entity_poly.pdbx_seq_one_letter_code
_entity_poly.pdbx_strand_id
1 'polypeptide(L)'
;QQAKKRCREHGGSRLCEEEGCNKTAQYKKLCKAHGGRKQCIIDGCENVVKTRGYCIRHGGGTKCKTAGCEGIDRGGGHCKAHGGGKKCGWQGCFVWVMGGGMCPSHEHHHPSHAAAVLGLTPDDVVAANHPNVVGHAGDLVNHYAQPYGHHPGAMAGQPTPMPQAVPMQQQTQQPQQYHPSQATSFPHYQQLQQQYRSHQAAAAAAAVAVHQHQQQQQMQYGSHPELLELRRRLFGYPEGDYQYQI
;
A
#
# COMPACT_ATOMS: atom_id res chain seq x y z
N GLN A 1 2.61 -8.32 33.58
CA GLN A 1 3.58 -8.98 34.48
C GLN A 1 4.93 -8.30 34.32
N GLN A 2 5.26 -7.36 35.22
CA GLN A 2 6.48 -6.55 35.15
C GLN A 2 7.57 -7.21 36.00
N ALA A 3 8.78 -7.33 35.46
CA ALA A 3 9.92 -7.95 36.14
C ALA A 3 10.23 -7.20 37.44
N LYS A 4 10.31 -7.93 38.55
CA LYS A 4 10.58 -7.42 39.90
C LYS A 4 11.83 -6.53 39.89
N LYS A 5 11.72 -5.26 40.32
CA LYS A 5 12.82 -4.30 40.46
C LYS A 5 13.80 -4.77 41.53
N ARG A 6 14.75 -5.64 41.16
CA ARG A 6 15.88 -6.05 42.01
C ARG A 6 17.13 -5.30 41.56
N CYS A 7 17.96 -4.87 42.52
CA CYS A 7 19.22 -4.18 42.25
C CYS A 7 20.24 -5.14 41.61
N ARG A 8 21.27 -4.59 40.93
CA ARG A 8 22.22 -5.37 40.10
C ARG A 8 22.88 -6.52 40.86
N GLU A 9 23.26 -6.32 42.12
CA GLU A 9 23.84 -7.37 42.97
C GLU A 9 22.81 -8.43 43.42
N HIS A 10 21.55 -8.05 43.60
CA HIS A 10 20.50 -8.96 44.10
C HIS A 10 19.67 -9.58 42.96
N GLY A 11 20.32 -9.87 41.83
CA GLY A 11 19.70 -10.50 40.67
C GLY A 11 18.87 -9.55 39.81
N GLY A 12 19.21 -8.26 39.83
CA GLY A 12 18.90 -7.32 38.77
C GLY A 12 19.59 -7.74 37.45
N SER A 13 19.11 -7.21 36.33
CA SER A 13 19.56 -7.64 35.01
C SER A 13 21.07 -7.45 34.80
N ARG A 14 21.78 -8.51 34.41
CA ARG A 14 23.24 -8.53 34.18
C ARG A 14 23.64 -7.66 32.99
N LEU A 15 24.86 -7.13 32.99
CA LEU A 15 25.42 -6.40 31.85
C LEU A 15 26.01 -7.35 30.81
N CYS A 16 26.20 -6.84 29.60
CA CYS A 16 26.89 -7.51 28.52
C CYS A 16 28.35 -7.78 28.91
N GLU A 17 28.86 -8.98 28.61
CA GLU A 17 30.25 -9.38 28.91
C GLU A 17 31.29 -8.77 27.94
N GLU A 18 30.84 -8.02 26.93
CA GLU A 18 31.73 -7.35 25.98
C GLU A 18 32.37 -6.12 26.62
N GLU A 19 33.68 -5.98 26.42
CA GLU A 19 34.50 -4.88 26.94
C GLU A 19 33.90 -3.51 26.58
N GLY A 20 33.71 -2.67 27.59
CA GLY A 20 33.10 -1.33 27.43
C GLY A 20 31.59 -1.32 27.15
N CYS A 21 30.89 -2.46 27.16
CA CYS A 21 29.47 -2.51 26.86
C CYS A 21 28.57 -2.35 28.11
N ASN A 22 27.94 -1.19 28.25
CA ASN A 22 27.00 -0.90 29.34
C ASN A 22 25.54 -1.40 29.09
N LYS A 23 25.32 -2.20 28.04
CA LYS A 23 23.98 -2.70 27.69
C LYS A 23 23.64 -3.94 28.52
N THR A 24 22.36 -4.12 28.84
CA THR A 24 21.88 -5.32 29.56
C THR A 24 22.02 -6.59 28.73
N ALA A 25 22.62 -7.63 29.31
CA ALA A 25 22.68 -8.95 28.74
C ALA A 25 21.31 -9.63 28.71
N GLN A 26 21.06 -10.34 27.61
CA GLN A 26 19.79 -11.03 27.36
C GLN A 26 19.99 -12.54 27.28
N TYR A 27 20.95 -12.99 26.48
CA TYR A 27 21.26 -14.41 26.27
C TYR A 27 22.76 -14.60 26.17
N LYS A 28 23.29 -15.74 26.65
CA LYS A 28 24.73 -16.02 26.70
C LYS A 28 25.56 -14.87 27.30
N LYS A 29 25.00 -14.14 28.26
CA LYS A 29 25.61 -12.94 28.88
C LYS A 29 25.93 -11.78 27.91
N LEU A 30 25.35 -11.80 26.72
CA LEU A 30 25.55 -10.77 25.70
C LEU A 30 24.28 -9.96 25.50
N CYS A 31 24.42 -8.70 25.08
CA CYS A 31 23.29 -7.84 24.72
C CYS A 31 22.80 -8.15 23.30
N LYS A 32 21.64 -7.60 22.90
CA LYS A 32 21.07 -7.82 21.56
C LYS A 32 22.04 -7.47 20.41
N ALA A 33 22.82 -6.40 20.57
CA ALA A 33 23.79 -5.96 19.56
C ALA A 33 24.98 -6.93 19.46
N HIS A 34 25.41 -7.50 20.58
CA HIS A 34 26.58 -8.38 20.66
C HIS A 34 26.19 -9.87 20.63
N GLY A 35 25.11 -10.23 19.92
CA GLY A 35 24.75 -11.64 19.74
C GLY A 35 23.96 -12.29 20.88
N GLY A 36 23.46 -11.51 21.84
CA GLY A 36 22.55 -11.93 22.91
C GLY A 36 21.14 -12.31 22.43
N ARG A 37 21.04 -13.08 21.35
CA ARG A 37 19.79 -13.54 20.73
C ARG A 37 19.81 -15.06 20.62
N LYS A 38 18.68 -15.70 20.92
CA LYS A 38 18.57 -17.16 20.81
C LYS A 38 18.47 -17.57 19.34
N GLN A 39 19.16 -18.63 18.96
CA GLN A 39 19.06 -19.25 17.64
C GLN A 39 17.92 -20.27 17.62
N CYS A 40 17.37 -20.48 16.43
CA CYS A 40 16.33 -21.47 16.19
C CYS A 40 16.78 -22.85 16.67
N ILE A 41 15.87 -23.61 17.29
CA ILE A 41 16.18 -24.95 17.82
C ILE A 41 16.44 -25.98 16.70
N ILE A 42 15.94 -25.73 15.49
CA ILE A 42 16.20 -26.58 14.32
C ILE A 42 17.69 -26.60 14.03
N ASP A 43 18.26 -27.80 13.97
CA ASP A 43 19.67 -28.03 13.71
C ASP A 43 20.10 -27.43 12.36
N GLY A 44 21.29 -26.82 12.33
CA GLY A 44 21.78 -26.07 11.17
C GLY A 44 21.05 -24.74 10.86
N CYS A 45 20.09 -24.29 11.69
CA CYS A 45 19.39 -23.03 11.45
C CYS A 45 20.03 -21.84 12.20
N GLU A 46 20.64 -20.92 11.46
CA GLU A 46 21.26 -19.71 12.03
C GLU A 46 20.26 -18.58 12.33
N ASN A 47 18.99 -18.77 11.96
CA ASN A 47 17.96 -17.75 12.15
C ASN A 47 17.63 -17.56 13.63
N VAL A 48 17.26 -16.33 13.98
CA VAL A 48 16.93 -15.94 15.35
C VAL A 48 15.53 -16.44 15.72
N VAL A 49 15.38 -16.93 16.96
CA VAL A 49 14.08 -17.29 17.53
C VAL A 49 13.19 -16.08 17.59
N LYS A 50 11.95 -16.23 17.12
CA LYS A 50 10.89 -15.23 17.31
C LYS A 50 10.00 -15.61 18.49
N THR A 51 9.42 -16.81 18.47
CA THR A 51 8.61 -17.35 19.57
C THR A 51 8.79 -18.88 19.63
N ARG A 52 8.49 -19.48 20.79
CA ARG A 52 8.47 -20.96 20.98
C ARG A 52 9.76 -21.68 20.61
N GLY A 53 10.91 -21.00 20.61
CA GLY A 53 12.20 -21.60 20.21
C GLY A 53 12.41 -21.72 18.69
N TYR A 54 11.47 -21.24 17.88
CA TYR A 54 11.56 -21.31 16.42
C TYR A 54 11.75 -19.93 15.79
N CYS A 55 12.45 -19.88 14.66
CA CYS A 55 12.50 -18.71 13.81
C CYS A 55 11.22 -18.56 12.98
N ILE A 56 11.04 -17.44 12.28
CA ILE A 56 9.83 -17.21 11.47
C ILE A 56 9.59 -18.30 10.40
N ARG A 57 10.67 -18.85 9.81
CA ARG A 57 10.60 -19.91 8.80
C ARG A 57 10.21 -21.26 9.38
N HIS A 58 10.58 -21.52 10.63
CA HIS A 58 10.33 -22.79 11.33
C HIS A 58 9.15 -22.72 12.31
N GLY A 59 8.20 -21.79 12.11
CA GLY A 59 6.96 -21.73 12.90
C GLY A 59 6.99 -20.78 14.10
N GLY A 60 8.02 -19.97 14.26
CA GLY A 60 8.09 -18.90 15.28
C GLY A 60 7.22 -17.68 14.98
N GLY A 61 6.62 -17.60 13.79
CA GLY A 61 5.65 -16.56 13.43
C GLY A 61 4.23 -16.88 13.91
N THR A 62 3.48 -15.85 14.29
CA THR A 62 2.03 -15.96 14.53
C THR A 62 1.34 -16.32 13.22
N LYS A 63 0.40 -17.27 13.26
CA LYS A 63 -0.39 -17.67 12.09
C LYS A 63 -1.47 -16.65 11.78
N CYS A 64 -1.87 -16.58 10.52
CA CYS A 64 -3.04 -15.82 10.11
C CYS A 64 -4.29 -16.35 10.84
N LYS A 65 -5.14 -15.46 11.35
CA LYS A 65 -6.42 -15.79 12.00
C LYS A 65 -7.49 -16.31 11.03
N THR A 66 -7.30 -16.12 9.73
CA THR A 66 -8.22 -16.64 8.73
C THR A 66 -8.18 -18.17 8.74
N ALA A 67 -9.35 -18.79 8.90
CA ALA A 67 -9.48 -20.24 8.95
C ALA A 67 -8.85 -20.91 7.73
N GLY A 68 -8.07 -21.98 7.95
CA GLY A 68 -7.36 -22.70 6.90
C GLY A 68 -6.16 -21.97 6.28
N CYS A 69 -5.83 -20.75 6.71
CA CYS A 69 -4.68 -20.04 6.17
C CYS A 69 -3.38 -20.44 6.87
N GLU A 70 -2.44 -21.00 6.12
CA GLU A 70 -1.10 -21.33 6.63
C GLU A 70 -0.14 -20.15 6.68
N GLY A 71 -0.56 -19.01 6.13
CA GLY A 71 0.19 -17.78 6.06
C GLY A 71 0.56 -17.22 7.44
N ILE A 72 1.63 -16.41 7.46
CA ILE A 72 2.13 -15.78 8.67
C ILE A 72 1.53 -14.40 8.81
N ASP A 73 1.04 -14.08 10.02
CA ASP A 73 0.55 -12.77 10.41
C ASP A 73 1.63 -11.71 10.25
N ARG A 74 1.29 -10.63 9.53
CA ARG A 74 2.17 -9.48 9.28
C ARG A 74 1.79 -8.25 10.11
N GLY A 75 0.73 -8.36 10.92
CA GLY A 75 0.14 -7.31 11.73
C GLY A 75 -1.38 -7.39 11.67
N GLY A 76 -2.06 -7.10 12.78
CA GLY A 76 -3.53 -7.13 12.85
C GLY A 76 -4.14 -8.54 12.90
N GLY A 77 -3.33 -9.62 12.97
CA GLY A 77 -3.83 -10.98 13.01
C GLY A 77 -3.96 -11.64 11.64
N HIS A 78 -3.54 -10.99 10.56
CA HIS A 78 -3.74 -11.50 9.21
C HIS A 78 -2.43 -11.54 8.41
N CYS A 79 -2.36 -12.43 7.42
CA CYS A 79 -1.25 -12.44 6.48
C CYS A 79 -1.42 -11.32 5.44
N LYS A 80 -0.40 -11.11 4.59
CA LYS A 80 -0.45 -10.10 3.52
C LYS A 80 -1.68 -10.24 2.62
N ALA A 81 -2.07 -11.48 2.27
CA ALA A 81 -3.22 -11.74 1.41
C ALA A 81 -4.57 -11.49 2.10
N HIS A 82 -4.62 -11.65 3.43
CA HIS A 82 -5.81 -11.43 4.24
C HIS A 82 -5.81 -10.06 4.93
N GLY A 83 -5.02 -9.11 4.43
CA GLY A 83 -5.07 -7.72 4.89
C GLY A 83 -4.24 -7.40 6.14
N GLY A 84 -3.25 -8.22 6.48
CA GLY A 84 -2.33 -7.89 7.58
C GLY A 84 -0.99 -7.26 7.19
N GLY A 85 -0.49 -6.42 8.10
CA GLY A 85 0.59 -5.46 7.89
C GLY A 85 0.10 -4.02 8.13
N LYS A 86 0.94 -3.02 7.88
CA LYS A 86 0.52 -1.61 7.96
C LYS A 86 0.22 -1.06 6.57
N LYS A 87 -0.97 -0.49 6.39
CA LYS A 87 -1.37 0.24 5.18
C LYS A 87 -1.02 1.72 5.34
N CYS A 88 -1.00 2.44 4.24
CA CYS A 88 -0.89 3.89 4.22
C CYS A 88 -1.98 4.50 5.11
N GLY A 89 -1.61 5.51 5.90
CA GLY A 89 -2.53 6.24 6.77
C GLY A 89 -3.47 7.22 6.04
N TRP A 90 -3.30 7.38 4.71
CA TRP A 90 -4.17 8.24 3.91
C TRP A 90 -5.50 7.53 3.67
N GLN A 91 -6.60 8.27 3.88
CA GLN A 91 -7.95 7.76 3.69
C GLN A 91 -8.16 7.18 2.28
N GLY A 92 -8.69 5.95 2.22
CA GLY A 92 -8.89 5.24 0.95
C GLY A 92 -7.62 4.69 0.30
N CYS A 93 -6.43 4.84 0.90
CA CYS A 93 -5.21 4.25 0.37
C CYS A 93 -4.98 2.84 0.94
N PHE A 94 -4.78 1.85 0.06
CA PHE A 94 -4.53 0.46 0.44
C PHE A 94 -3.09 0.01 0.22
N VAL A 95 -2.19 0.94 -0.11
CA VAL A 95 -0.77 0.66 -0.34
C VAL A 95 -0.12 0.25 0.98
N TRP A 96 0.68 -0.81 0.93
CA TRP A 96 1.45 -1.29 2.08
C TRP A 96 2.65 -0.38 2.34
N VAL A 97 2.90 -0.07 3.62
CA VAL A 97 4.03 0.77 4.03
C VAL A 97 4.88 0.06 5.07
N MET A 98 6.20 0.22 4.97
CA MET A 98 7.14 -0.28 5.98
C MET A 98 7.12 0.64 7.19
N GLY A 99 7.08 0.08 8.41
CA GLY A 99 7.10 0.88 9.65
C GLY A 99 5.78 1.55 10.03
N GLY A 100 4.89 1.83 9.07
CA GLY A 100 3.64 2.58 9.26
C GLY A 100 3.70 3.95 8.59
N GLY A 101 2.64 4.74 8.72
CA GLY A 101 2.60 6.10 8.16
C GLY A 101 2.10 6.14 6.72
N MET A 102 2.68 7.03 5.91
CA MET A 102 2.21 7.31 4.55
C MET A 102 3.07 6.63 3.49
N CYS A 103 2.46 6.24 2.37
CA CYS A 103 3.21 5.69 1.24
C CYS A 103 3.91 6.82 0.47
N PRO A 104 4.86 6.52 -0.43
CA PRO A 104 5.58 7.55 -1.18
C PRO A 104 4.66 8.52 -1.93
N SER A 105 3.52 8.05 -2.48
CA SER A 105 2.56 8.95 -3.14
C SER A 105 1.82 9.90 -2.20
N HIS A 106 1.83 9.64 -0.89
CA HIS A 106 1.12 10.40 0.12
C HIS A 106 2.07 10.98 1.17
N GLU A 107 3.37 11.03 0.91
CA GLU A 107 4.37 11.53 1.88
C GLU A 107 4.09 12.96 2.36
N HIS A 108 3.53 13.80 1.49
CA HIS A 108 3.16 15.19 1.75
C HIS A 108 1.98 15.36 2.72
N HIS A 109 1.20 14.30 2.94
CA HIS A 109 0.08 14.34 3.87
C HIS A 109 0.47 13.95 5.31
N HIS A 110 1.75 13.63 5.56
CA HIS A 110 2.19 13.19 6.87
C HIS A 110 1.82 14.23 7.95
N PRO A 111 1.31 13.83 9.14
CA PRO A 111 0.82 14.79 10.12
C PRO A 111 1.91 15.76 10.57
N SER A 112 3.17 15.31 10.59
CA SER A 112 4.33 16.17 10.87
C SER A 112 4.58 17.23 9.80
N HIS A 113 4.25 16.96 8.52
CA HIS A 113 4.38 17.94 7.44
C HIS A 113 3.28 19.00 7.54
N ALA A 114 2.02 18.58 7.69
CA ALA A 114 0.92 19.51 7.91
C ALA A 114 1.09 20.32 9.21
N ALA A 115 1.61 19.71 10.29
CA ALA A 115 1.95 20.39 11.53
C ALA A 115 3.00 21.50 11.32
N ALA A 116 4.06 21.20 10.55
CA ALA A 116 5.09 22.18 10.23
C ALA A 116 4.57 23.35 9.37
N VAL A 117 3.69 23.07 8.40
CA VAL A 117 3.09 24.11 7.55
C VAL A 117 2.07 24.98 8.29
N LEU A 118 1.28 24.38 9.19
CA LEU A 118 0.20 25.05 9.90
C LEU A 118 0.61 25.59 11.29
N GLY A 119 1.87 25.37 11.70
CA GLY A 119 2.34 25.77 13.03
C GLY A 119 1.63 25.03 14.18
N LEU A 120 1.12 23.83 13.92
CA LEU A 120 0.41 22.99 14.89
C LEU A 120 1.31 21.87 15.41
N THR A 121 0.87 21.15 16.45
CA THR A 121 1.53 19.89 16.82
C THR A 121 1.04 18.75 15.92
N PRO A 122 1.85 17.69 15.68
CA PRO A 122 1.39 16.52 14.94
C PRO A 122 0.15 15.85 15.56
N ASP A 123 0.00 15.91 16.89
CA ASP A 123 -1.15 15.36 17.60
C ASP A 123 -2.43 16.15 17.30
N ASP A 124 -2.35 17.48 17.21
CA ASP A 124 -3.47 18.34 16.80
C ASP A 124 -3.92 18.04 15.36
N VAL A 125 -2.95 17.79 14.47
CA VAL A 125 -3.22 17.42 13.07
C VAL A 125 -3.87 16.04 12.97
N VAL A 126 -3.44 15.07 13.78
CA VAL A 126 -4.07 13.75 13.84
C VAL A 126 -5.49 13.83 14.40
N ALA A 127 -5.72 14.65 15.44
CA ALA A 127 -7.04 14.88 16.00
C ALA A 127 -8.00 15.51 14.97
N ALA A 128 -7.54 16.49 14.21
CA ALA A 128 -8.33 17.14 13.15
C ALA A 128 -8.64 16.23 11.95
N ASN A 129 -7.80 15.22 11.67
CA ASN A 129 -8.00 14.23 10.61
C ASN A 129 -8.79 12.99 11.07
N HIS A 130 -9.29 12.96 12.32
CA HIS A 130 -10.03 11.81 12.82
C HIS A 130 -11.46 11.75 12.23
N PRO A 131 -11.91 10.59 11.72
CA PRO A 131 -13.17 10.48 10.94
C PRO A 131 -14.46 10.77 11.72
N ASN A 132 -14.36 11.00 13.03
CA ASN A 132 -15.48 11.28 13.92
C ASN A 132 -15.54 12.77 14.38
N VAL A 133 -14.64 13.61 13.88
CA VAL A 133 -14.68 15.07 14.14
C VAL A 133 -15.54 15.71 13.07
N VAL A 134 -16.84 15.81 13.36
CA VAL A 134 -17.80 16.53 12.52
C VAL A 134 -17.70 18.01 12.87
N GLY A 135 -16.91 18.76 12.10
CA GLY A 135 -16.76 20.20 12.28
C GLY A 135 -15.72 20.77 11.33
N HIS A 136 -16.05 21.91 10.73
CA HIS A 136 -15.39 22.67 9.65
C HIS A 136 -13.86 22.90 9.73
N ALA A 137 -13.14 22.36 10.72
CA ALA A 137 -11.68 22.43 10.82
C ALA A 137 -10.95 21.37 9.97
N GLY A 138 -11.58 20.21 9.70
CA GLY A 138 -10.99 19.17 8.85
C GLY A 138 -10.79 19.60 7.39
N ASP A 139 -11.60 20.55 6.92
CA ASP A 139 -11.55 21.06 5.54
C ASP A 139 -10.30 21.92 5.29
N LEU A 140 -9.78 22.63 6.29
CA LEU A 140 -8.58 23.48 6.13
C LEU A 140 -7.30 22.65 6.03
N VAL A 141 -7.17 21.56 6.80
CA VAL A 141 -6.00 20.65 6.76
C VAL A 141 -6.00 19.82 5.48
N ASN A 142 -7.18 19.39 5.01
CA ASN A 142 -7.32 18.68 3.73
C ASN A 142 -7.13 19.61 2.51
N HIS A 143 -7.29 20.93 2.64
CA HIS A 143 -7.11 21.83 1.49
C HIS A 143 -5.65 22.07 1.11
N TYR A 144 -4.71 21.96 2.06
CA TYR A 144 -3.26 22.03 1.78
C TYR A 144 -2.70 20.75 1.13
N ALA A 145 -3.57 19.76 0.85
CA ALA A 145 -3.26 18.50 0.19
C ALA A 145 -3.25 18.56 -1.36
N GLN A 146 -3.46 19.72 -2.00
CA GLN A 146 -3.43 19.81 -3.46
C GLN A 146 -2.45 20.88 -3.94
N PRO A 147 -1.49 20.47 -4.80
CA PRO A 147 -1.48 21.12 -6.11
C PRO A 147 -1.32 20.14 -7.29
N TYR A 148 -1.78 18.88 -7.19
CA TYR A 148 -1.89 18.01 -8.36
C TYR A 148 -3.24 17.30 -8.45
N GLY A 149 -4.07 17.81 -9.36
CA GLY A 149 -4.90 16.98 -10.25
C GLY A 149 -6.18 16.37 -9.67
N HIS A 150 -7.26 17.10 -9.84
CA HIS A 150 -8.62 16.61 -10.09
C HIS A 150 -8.68 15.16 -10.64
N HIS A 151 -9.44 14.28 -9.97
CA HIS A 151 -10.02 13.09 -10.58
C HIS A 151 -11.51 13.37 -10.83
N PRO A 152 -12.04 13.26 -12.06
CA PRO A 152 -13.47 13.31 -12.26
C PRO A 152 -14.06 11.89 -12.09
N GLY A 153 -15.11 11.78 -11.26
CA GLY A 153 -16.18 10.80 -11.44
C GLY A 153 -15.97 9.40 -10.84
N ALA A 154 -16.19 9.26 -9.53
CA ALA A 154 -16.69 8.01 -8.96
C ALA A 154 -18.17 8.20 -8.62
N MET A 155 -19.03 7.90 -9.59
CA MET A 155 -20.49 7.90 -9.41
C MET A 155 -20.85 6.82 -8.37
N ALA A 156 -21.66 7.19 -7.39
CA ALA A 156 -22.26 6.24 -6.45
C ALA A 156 -23.13 5.22 -7.20
N GLY A 157 -22.71 3.95 -7.20
CA GLY A 157 -23.50 2.80 -7.62
C GLY A 157 -24.00 2.03 -6.39
N GLN A 158 -25.31 1.80 -6.33
CA GLN A 158 -25.99 1.05 -5.28
C GLN A 158 -25.48 -0.41 -5.16
N PRO A 159 -25.54 -1.04 -3.96
CA PRO A 159 -25.15 -2.44 -3.80
C PRO A 159 -26.15 -3.37 -4.49
N THR A 160 -25.69 -4.16 -5.46
CA THR A 160 -26.45 -5.27 -6.04
C THR A 160 -26.41 -6.48 -5.11
N PRO A 161 -27.52 -7.24 -4.94
CA PRO A 161 -27.52 -8.47 -4.17
C PRO A 161 -26.81 -9.60 -4.94
N MET A 162 -25.96 -10.33 -4.24
CA MET A 162 -25.21 -11.48 -4.76
C MET A 162 -26.13 -12.68 -5.00
N PRO A 163 -25.97 -13.46 -6.08
CA PRO A 163 -26.72 -14.70 -6.24
C PRO A 163 -26.18 -15.79 -5.30
N GLN A 164 -27.11 -16.56 -4.74
CA GLN A 164 -26.85 -17.64 -3.80
C GLN A 164 -26.10 -18.80 -4.46
N ALA A 165 -25.17 -19.40 -3.71
CA ALA A 165 -24.38 -20.55 -4.13
C ALA A 165 -25.27 -21.79 -4.28
N VAL A 166 -25.27 -22.37 -5.49
CA VAL A 166 -25.81 -23.71 -5.77
C VAL A 166 -24.74 -24.77 -5.45
N PRO A 167 -25.07 -25.89 -4.79
CA PRO A 167 -24.08 -26.91 -4.46
C PRO A 167 -23.67 -27.71 -5.69
N MET A 168 -22.37 -27.71 -5.99
CA MET A 168 -21.76 -28.49 -7.07
C MET A 168 -21.58 -29.94 -6.58
N GLN A 169 -22.32 -30.89 -7.19
CA GLN A 169 -22.12 -32.31 -6.94
C GLN A 169 -20.77 -32.76 -7.52
N GLN A 170 -19.93 -33.36 -6.68
CA GLN A 170 -18.65 -33.96 -7.09
C GLN A 170 -18.93 -35.25 -7.88
N GLN A 171 -18.76 -35.20 -9.20
CA GLN A 171 -18.49 -36.41 -9.98
C GLN A 171 -16.98 -36.60 -10.06
N THR A 172 -16.52 -37.67 -9.42
CA THR A 172 -15.18 -38.22 -9.55
C THR A 172 -14.94 -38.67 -10.99
N GLN A 173 -13.99 -38.03 -11.68
CA GLN A 173 -13.47 -38.53 -12.95
C GLN A 173 -11.96 -38.74 -12.83
N GLN A 174 -11.55 -39.95 -13.22
CA GLN A 174 -10.18 -40.46 -13.18
C GLN A 174 -9.25 -39.68 -14.12
N PRO A 175 -7.93 -39.65 -13.84
CA PRO A 175 -6.98 -38.88 -14.65
C PRO A 175 -6.75 -39.55 -16.01
N GLN A 176 -7.23 -38.92 -17.08
CA GLN A 176 -6.94 -39.31 -18.47
C GLN A 176 -5.63 -38.65 -18.95
N GLN A 177 -4.81 -39.45 -19.60
CA GLN A 177 -3.48 -39.10 -20.11
C GLN A 177 -3.56 -38.09 -21.26
N TYR A 178 -2.65 -37.12 -21.26
CA TYR A 178 -2.58 -36.03 -22.24
C TYR A 178 -1.92 -36.50 -23.55
N HIS A 179 -2.63 -36.37 -24.67
CA HIS A 179 -2.10 -36.54 -26.03
C HIS A 179 -2.09 -35.20 -26.79
N PRO A 180 -0.98 -34.76 -27.42
CA PRO A 180 -0.80 -33.36 -27.86
C PRO A 180 -1.35 -33.02 -29.26
N SER A 181 -2.16 -33.85 -29.91
CA SER A 181 -2.44 -33.71 -31.35
C SER A 181 -3.84 -33.19 -31.75
N GLN A 182 -4.64 -32.63 -30.83
CA GLN A 182 -6.02 -32.18 -31.14
C GLN A 182 -6.32 -30.73 -30.72
N ALA A 183 -5.36 -29.81 -30.89
CA ALA A 183 -5.45 -28.43 -30.41
C ALA A 183 -6.34 -27.48 -31.25
N THR A 184 -7.46 -27.93 -31.83
CA THR A 184 -8.34 -27.06 -32.65
C THR A 184 -9.86 -27.31 -32.55
N SER A 185 -10.38 -28.04 -31.55
CA SER A 185 -11.84 -28.22 -31.43
C SER A 185 -12.38 -28.11 -30.00
N PHE A 186 -12.37 -26.89 -29.45
CA PHE A 186 -13.22 -26.56 -28.30
C PHE A 186 -13.97 -25.25 -28.56
N PRO A 187 -15.31 -25.27 -28.72
CA PRO A 187 -16.11 -24.06 -28.97
C PRO A 187 -15.90 -22.97 -27.91
N HIS A 188 -15.51 -23.36 -26.69
CA HIS A 188 -15.14 -22.45 -25.60
C HIS A 188 -13.92 -21.57 -25.92
N TYR A 189 -12.90 -22.10 -26.61
CA TYR A 189 -11.70 -21.33 -26.98
C TYR A 189 -12.01 -20.29 -28.06
N GLN A 190 -12.84 -20.66 -29.04
CA GLN A 190 -13.28 -19.74 -30.09
C GLN A 190 -14.16 -18.62 -29.52
N GLN A 191 -15.00 -18.94 -28.54
CA GLN A 191 -15.83 -17.96 -27.82
C GLN A 191 -14.98 -16.98 -26.99
N LEU A 192 -13.96 -17.48 -26.28
CA LEU A 192 -12.97 -16.63 -25.57
C LEU A 192 -12.21 -15.69 -26.52
N GLN A 193 -11.81 -16.18 -27.70
CA GLN A 193 -11.16 -15.34 -28.70
C GLN A 193 -12.10 -14.26 -29.28
N GLN A 194 -13.39 -14.56 -29.43
CA GLN A 194 -14.38 -13.57 -29.86
C GLN A 194 -14.59 -12.50 -28.78
N GLN A 195 -14.71 -12.90 -27.51
CA GLN A 195 -14.81 -11.98 -26.38
C GLN A 195 -13.58 -11.07 -26.27
N TYR A 196 -12.38 -11.63 -26.43
CA TYR A 196 -11.15 -10.84 -26.37
C TYR A 196 -11.09 -9.80 -27.49
N ARG A 197 -11.47 -10.18 -28.73
CA ARG A 197 -11.55 -9.24 -29.86
C ARG A 197 -12.60 -8.15 -29.64
N SER A 198 -13.76 -8.47 -29.08
CA SER A 198 -14.78 -7.45 -28.79
C SER A 198 -14.32 -6.47 -27.70
N HIS A 199 -13.63 -6.96 -26.67
CA HIS A 199 -13.04 -6.10 -25.65
C HIS A 199 -11.96 -5.17 -26.22
N GLN A 200 -11.08 -5.69 -27.09
CA GLN A 200 -10.08 -4.87 -27.78
C GLN A 200 -10.71 -3.80 -28.68
N ALA A 201 -11.74 -4.16 -29.45
CA ALA A 201 -12.47 -3.20 -30.29
C ALA A 201 -13.15 -2.10 -29.47
N ALA A 202 -13.78 -2.46 -28.34
CA ALA A 202 -14.38 -1.49 -27.42
C ALA A 202 -13.34 -0.55 -26.79
N ALA A 203 -12.17 -1.08 -26.39
CA ALA A 203 -11.09 -0.27 -25.85
C ALA A 203 -10.52 0.71 -26.88
N ALA A 204 -10.36 0.27 -28.14
CA ALA A 204 -9.92 1.14 -29.23
C ALA A 204 -10.94 2.27 -29.52
N ALA A 205 -12.24 1.96 -29.53
CA ALA A 205 -13.29 2.95 -29.71
C ALA A 205 -13.31 3.99 -28.57
N ALA A 206 -13.11 3.56 -27.32
CA ALA A 206 -13.01 4.46 -26.17
C ALA A 206 -11.79 5.39 -26.28
N ALA A 207 -10.63 4.87 -26.73
CA ALA A 207 -9.44 5.68 -26.94
C ALA A 207 -9.65 6.76 -28.04
N VAL A 208 -10.34 6.41 -29.13
CA VAL A 208 -10.71 7.37 -30.17
C VAL A 208 -11.66 8.44 -29.63
N ALA A 209 -12.66 8.08 -28.83
CA ALA A 209 -13.59 9.02 -28.22
C ALA A 209 -12.88 10.01 -27.27
N VAL A 210 -11.95 9.53 -26.44
CA VAL A 210 -11.12 10.38 -25.57
C VAL A 210 -10.27 11.34 -26.41
N HIS A 211 -9.65 10.86 -27.48
CA HIS A 211 -8.84 11.70 -28.35
C HIS A 211 -9.67 12.78 -29.07
N GLN A 212 -10.86 12.42 -29.57
CA GLN A 212 -11.79 13.37 -30.19
C GLN A 212 -12.27 14.42 -29.17
N HIS A 213 -12.59 14.01 -27.95
CA HIS A 213 -12.96 14.94 -26.88
C HIS A 213 -11.80 15.90 -26.55
N GLN A 214 -10.57 15.39 -26.51
CA GLN A 214 -9.38 16.22 -26.28
C GLN A 214 -9.16 17.22 -27.42
N GLN A 215 -9.37 16.83 -28.68
CA GLN A 215 -9.31 17.77 -29.81
C GLN A 215 -10.41 18.85 -29.74
N GLN A 216 -11.64 18.48 -29.36
CA GLN A 216 -12.73 19.44 -29.17
C GLN A 216 -12.42 20.45 -28.05
N GLN A 217 -11.85 19.98 -26.94
CA GLN A 217 -11.38 20.87 -25.87
C GLN A 217 -10.27 21.80 -26.36
N GLN A 218 -9.29 21.30 -27.12
CA GLN A 218 -8.23 22.13 -27.70
C GLN A 218 -8.78 23.21 -28.63
N MET A 219 -9.81 22.90 -29.43
CA MET A 219 -10.47 23.90 -30.28
C MET A 219 -11.25 24.93 -29.44
N GLN A 220 -11.93 24.51 -28.37
CA GLN A 220 -12.71 25.39 -27.50
C GLN A 220 -11.83 26.34 -26.67
N TYR A 221 -10.68 25.87 -26.19
CA TYR A 221 -9.76 26.66 -25.36
C TYR A 221 -8.60 27.30 -26.13
N GLY A 222 -8.33 26.87 -27.37
CA GLY A 222 -7.28 27.39 -28.25
C GLY A 222 -7.69 28.63 -29.05
N SER A 223 -8.97 29.00 -29.08
CA SER A 223 -9.50 30.10 -29.90
C SER A 223 -9.97 31.32 -29.09
N HIS A 224 -9.60 31.45 -27.81
CA HIS A 224 -9.92 32.65 -27.02
C HIS A 224 -8.72 33.62 -27.05
N PRO A 225 -8.64 34.54 -28.05
CA PRO A 225 -7.54 35.49 -28.16
C PRO A 225 -7.37 36.33 -26.88
N GLU A 226 -8.47 36.59 -26.15
CA GLU A 226 -8.47 37.27 -24.86
C GLU A 226 -7.65 36.56 -23.77
N LEU A 227 -7.65 35.22 -23.69
CA LEU A 227 -6.92 34.48 -22.66
C LEU A 227 -5.42 34.39 -22.97
N LEU A 228 -5.06 34.33 -24.25
CA LEU A 228 -3.66 34.45 -24.70
C LEU A 228 -3.12 35.86 -24.43
N GLU A 229 -3.91 36.90 -24.69
CA GLU A 229 -3.58 38.29 -24.38
C GLU A 229 -3.44 38.53 -22.88
N LEU A 230 -4.35 37.95 -22.07
CA LEU A 230 -4.31 38.01 -20.61
C LEU A 230 -3.08 37.30 -20.05
N ARG A 231 -2.70 36.14 -20.61
CA ARG A 231 -1.47 35.43 -20.25
C ARG A 231 -0.21 36.22 -20.63
N ARG A 232 -0.23 36.90 -21.80
CA ARG A 232 0.85 37.80 -22.24
C ARG A 232 1.02 38.99 -21.29
N ARG A 233 -0.09 39.59 -20.86
CA ARG A 233 -0.11 40.73 -19.91
C ARG A 233 0.28 40.34 -18.48
N LEU A 234 -0.12 39.17 -18.01
CA LEU A 234 0.15 38.72 -16.64
C LEU A 234 1.57 38.18 -16.45
N PHE A 235 2.18 37.57 -17.48
CA PHE A 235 3.47 36.90 -17.37
C PHE A 235 4.62 37.56 -18.15
N GLY A 236 4.41 38.70 -18.81
CA GLY A 236 5.44 39.58 -19.36
C GLY A 236 6.68 38.88 -19.92
N TYR A 237 6.58 38.27 -21.10
CA TYR A 237 7.78 37.78 -21.78
C TYR A 237 8.55 38.96 -22.36
N PRO A 238 9.85 39.13 -22.06
CA PRO A 238 10.67 40.12 -22.74
C PRO A 238 10.84 39.73 -24.21
N GLU A 239 10.67 40.69 -25.11
CA GLU A 239 11.08 40.55 -26.51
C GLU A 239 12.60 40.44 -26.54
N GLY A 240 13.09 39.21 -26.60
CA GLY A 240 14.49 38.89 -26.86
C GLY A 240 14.56 38.18 -28.20
N ASP A 241 15.18 38.83 -29.17
CA ASP A 241 15.55 38.30 -30.49
C ASP A 241 16.23 36.93 -30.36
N TYR A 242 15.49 35.86 -30.62
CA TYR A 242 16.07 34.57 -30.99
C TYR A 242 16.03 34.48 -32.52
N GLN A 243 17.03 35.05 -33.17
CA GLN A 243 17.39 34.67 -34.53
C GLN A 243 17.90 33.22 -34.49
N TYR A 244 17.08 32.28 -34.96
CA TYR A 244 17.58 30.97 -35.39
C TYR A 244 18.27 31.17 -36.75
N GLN A 245 19.60 31.08 -36.77
CA GLN A 245 20.34 30.81 -38.00
C GLN A 245 20.29 29.30 -38.29
N ILE A 246 20.02 29.02 -39.56
CA ILE A 246 19.79 27.71 -40.20
C ILE A 246 21.10 26.98 -40.42
#